data_AF-A0A538PPS7-F1
#
_entry.id   AF-A0A538PPS7-F1
#
_cell.length_a   1.000
_cell.length_b   1.000
_cell.length_c   1.000
_cell.angle_alpha   90.00
_cell.angle_beta   90.00
_cell.angle_gamma   90.00
#
_symmetry.space_group_name_H-M   'P 1'
#
loop_
_entity.id
_entity.type
_entity.pdbx_description
1 polymer ?
#
loop_
_entity_poly.entity_id
_entity_poly.type
_entity_poly.pdbx_seq_one_letter_code
_entity_poly.pdbx_strand_id
1 'polypeptide(L)'
;MIWVSVVIQGVLLGAVYALFACGLSLMFGVMRIINLAHGDIAVVGAYLVWVVATRAGVSPFVAMVAVVPVMLVAGYGLHLALLRRSLAGGPL
;
A
#
# COMPACT_ATOMS: atom_id res chain seq x y z
N MET A 1 32.37 -11.69 0.99
CA MET A 1 31.39 -12.77 1.29
C MET A 1 30.04 -12.42 0.64
N ILE A 2 29.90 -12.64 -0.68
CA ILE A 2 28.72 -12.21 -1.43
C ILE A 2 27.45 -13.01 -1.06
N TRP A 3 27.61 -14.30 -0.77
CA TRP A 3 26.53 -15.21 -0.38
C TRP A 3 25.79 -14.77 0.88
N VAL A 4 26.53 -14.27 1.88
CA VAL A 4 25.93 -13.75 3.13
C VAL A 4 25.03 -12.54 2.83
N SER A 5 25.50 -11.62 1.97
CA SER A 5 24.70 -10.46 1.56
C SER A 5 23.43 -10.87 0.81
N VAL A 6 23.53 -11.85 -0.10
CA VAL A 6 22.37 -12.37 -0.85
C VAL A 6 21.33 -12.99 0.08
N VAL A 7 21.75 -13.78 1.07
CA VAL A 7 20.84 -14.38 2.05
C VAL A 7 20.15 -13.28 2.87
N ILE A 8 20.89 -12.29 3.36
CA ILE A 8 20.33 -11.16 4.12
C ILE A 8 19.30 -10.39 3.27
N GLN A 9 19.64 -10.05 2.03
CA GLN A 9 18.74 -9.36 1.11
C GLN A 9 17.47 -10.18 0.81
N GLY A 10 17.62 -11.49 0.61
CA GLY A 10 16.49 -12.40 0.40
C GLY A 10 15.55 -12.46 1.61
N VAL A 11 16.09 -12.53 2.83
CA VAL A 11 15.31 -12.52 4.07
C VAL A 11 14.60 -11.18 4.27
N LEU A 12 15.29 -10.06 4.04
CA LEU A 12 14.70 -8.72 4.14
C LEU A 12 13.54 -8.54 3.16
N LEU A 13 13.74 -8.94 1.90
CA LEU A 13 12.70 -8.87 0.88
C LEU A 13 11.52 -9.79 1.19
N GLY A 14 11.81 -11.02 1.66
CA GLY A 14 10.79 -11.96 2.12
C GLY A 14 9.99 -11.42 3.31
N ALA A 15 10.63 -10.74 4.25
CA ALA A 15 9.97 -10.10 5.39
C ALA A 15 9.02 -8.97 4.96
N VAL A 16 9.41 -8.17 3.96
CA VAL A 16 8.54 -7.14 3.37
C VAL A 16 7.31 -7.77 2.72
N TYR A 17 7.48 -8.84 1.94
CA TYR A 17 6.35 -9.57 1.34
C TYR A 17 5.45 -10.24 2.39
N ALA A 18 6.04 -10.83 3.44
CA ALA A 18 5.30 -11.40 4.55
C ALA A 18 4.48 -10.34 5.30
N LEU A 19 5.03 -9.13 5.49
CA LEU A 19 4.32 -8.01 6.11
C LEU A 19 3.12 -7.58 5.26
N PHE A 20 3.28 -7.46 3.95
CA PHE A 20 2.16 -7.15 3.05
C PHE A 20 1.07 -8.23 3.08
N ALA A 21 1.45 -9.50 3.04
CA ALA A 21 0.51 -10.61 3.14
C ALA A 21 -0.23 -10.63 4.50
N CYS A 22 0.47 -10.33 5.59
CA CYS A 22 -0.12 -10.23 6.93
C CYS A 22 -1.16 -9.09 7.00
N GLY A 23 -0.85 -7.91 6.46
CA GLY A 23 -1.79 -6.79 6.40
C GLY A 23 -3.06 -7.14 5.63
N LEU A 24 -2.92 -7.83 4.48
CA LEU A 24 -4.06 -8.28 3.69
C LEU A 24 -4.88 -9.36 4.43
N SER A 25 -4.21 -10.30 5.09
CA SER A 25 -4.82 -11.34 5.93
C SER A 25 -5.63 -10.75 7.09
N LEU A 26 -5.07 -9.77 7.81
CA LEU A 26 -5.77 -9.05 8.88
C LEU A 26 -7.01 -8.32 8.36
N MET A 27 -6.91 -7.70 7.19
CA MET A 27 -8.03 -7.01 6.57
C MET A 27 -9.18 -7.97 6.25
N PHE A 28 -8.87 -9.16 5.73
CA PHE A 28 -9.87 -10.20 5.47
C PHE A 28 -10.43 -10.82 6.76
N GLY A 29 -9.58 -11.03 7.76
CA GLY A 29 -9.96 -11.61 9.05
C GLY A 29 -10.98 -10.76 9.81
N VAL A 30 -10.91 -9.44 9.68
CA VAL A 30 -11.80 -8.51 10.40
C VAL A 30 -12.98 -8.04 9.54
N MET A 31 -12.77 -7.68 8.27
CA MET A 31 -13.81 -7.00 7.48
C MET A 31 -14.72 -7.92 6.65
N ARG A 32 -14.40 -9.21 6.49
CA ARG A 32 -15.17 -10.17 5.64
C ARG A 32 -15.43 -9.69 4.19
N ILE A 33 -14.73 -8.65 3.73
CA ILE A 33 -14.87 -8.05 2.39
C ILE A 33 -13.52 -8.12 1.68
N ILE A 34 -13.54 -8.58 0.42
CA ILE A 34 -12.35 -8.64 -0.44
C ILE A 34 -12.17 -7.28 -1.12
N ASN A 35 -11.19 -6.49 -0.69
CA ASN A 35 -10.78 -5.28 -1.38
C ASN A 35 -9.69 -5.59 -2.42
N LEU A 36 -10.11 -5.92 -3.65
CA LEU A 36 -9.19 -6.19 -4.76
C LEU A 36 -8.37 -4.95 -5.18
N ALA A 37 -8.90 -3.75 -4.93
CA ALA A 37 -8.23 -2.50 -5.32
C ALA A 37 -7.00 -2.15 -4.48
N HIS A 38 -6.73 -2.88 -3.38
CA HIS A 38 -5.61 -2.58 -2.49
C HIS A 38 -4.26 -2.57 -3.23
N GLY A 39 -4.05 -3.54 -4.13
CA GLY A 39 -2.83 -3.61 -4.95
C GLY A 39 -2.73 -2.46 -5.93
N ASP A 40 -3.83 -2.13 -6.62
CA ASP A 40 -3.88 -1.05 -7.60
C ASP A 40 -3.58 0.31 -6.95
N ILE A 41 -4.14 0.57 -5.77
CA ILE A 41 -3.89 1.81 -5.00
C ILE A 41 -2.41 1.91 -4.60
N ALA A 42 -1.77 0.81 -4.22
CA ALA A 42 -0.34 0.79 -3.91
C ALA A 42 0.52 1.13 -5.12
N VAL A 43 0.19 0.58 -6.30
CA VAL A 43 0.87 0.87 -7.57
C VAL A 43 0.72 2.35 -7.95
N VAL A 44 -0.49 2.92 -7.82
CA VAL A 44 -0.73 4.35 -8.05
C VAL A 44 0.15 5.20 -7.13
N GLY A 45 0.27 4.83 -5.86
CA GLY A 45 1.13 5.54 -4.91
C GLY A 45 2.60 5.51 -5.30
N ALA A 46 3.11 4.34 -5.73
CA ALA A 46 4.47 4.19 -6.21
C ALA A 46 4.75 5.06 -7.45
N TYR A 47 3.83 5.08 -8.41
CA TYR A 47 3.93 5.96 -9.58
C TYR A 47 3.89 7.43 -9.19
N LEU A 48 3.05 7.82 -8.22
CA LEU A 48 2.98 9.19 -7.73
C LEU A 48 4.32 9.63 -7.11
N VAL A 49 4.94 8.77 -6.30
CA VAL A 49 6.29 8.99 -5.75
C VAL A 49 7.31 9.18 -6.87
N TRP A 50 7.28 8.31 -7.89
CA TRP A 50 8.19 8.40 -9.03
C TRP A 50 8.02 9.73 -9.81
N VAL A 51 6.77 10.14 -10.08
CA VAL A 51 6.48 11.41 -10.76
C VAL A 51 6.95 12.60 -9.93
N VAL A 52 6.63 12.64 -8.64
CA VAL A 52 7.01 13.75 -7.74
C VAL A 52 8.54 13.82 -7.61
N ALA A 53 9.20 12.69 -7.38
CA ALA A 53 10.65 12.62 -7.27
C ALA A 53 11.35 13.13 -8.54
N THR A 54 10.87 12.70 -9.72
CA THR A 54 11.47 13.06 -11.01
C THR A 54 11.20 14.52 -11.39
N ARG A 55 9.99 15.04 -11.11
CA ARG A 55 9.61 16.41 -11.43
C ARG A 55 10.24 17.44 -10.50
N ALA A 56 10.35 17.12 -9.21
CA ALA A 56 10.96 18.01 -8.22
C ALA A 56 12.49 17.81 -8.10
N GLY A 57 13.05 16.79 -8.75
CA GLY A 57 14.48 16.46 -8.65
C GLY A 57 14.91 16.01 -7.26
N VAL A 58 13.98 15.51 -6.45
CA VAL A 58 14.22 15.08 -5.06
C VAL A 58 14.35 13.56 -4.96
N SER A 59 14.93 13.08 -3.86
CA SER A 59 15.01 11.63 -3.63
C SER A 59 13.60 11.03 -3.43
N PRO A 60 13.38 9.76 -3.81
CA PRO A 60 12.09 9.08 -3.62
C PRO A 60 11.61 9.08 -2.17
N PHE A 61 12.53 9.01 -1.22
CA PHE A 61 12.22 9.08 0.21
C PHE A 61 11.64 10.44 0.64
N VAL A 62 12.16 11.53 0.08
CA VAL A 62 11.62 12.87 0.33
C VAL A 62 10.26 13.04 -0.34
N ALA A 63 10.10 12.52 -1.57
CA ALA A 63 8.82 12.52 -2.27
C ALA A 63 7.73 11.74 -1.51
N MET A 64 8.08 10.64 -0.83
CA MET A 64 7.12 9.89 0.01
C MET A 64 6.50 10.74 1.12
N VAL A 65 7.23 11.68 1.71
CA VAL A 65 6.71 12.54 2.78
C VAL A 65 5.50 13.35 2.30
N ALA A 66 5.50 13.79 1.04
CA ALA A 66 4.37 14.50 0.43
C ALA A 66 3.28 13.55 -0.10
N VAL A 67 3.67 12.40 -0.67
CA VAL A 67 2.74 11.47 -1.30
C VAL A 67 1.91 10.68 -0.29
N VAL A 68 2.48 10.31 0.86
CA VAL A 68 1.77 9.52 1.89
C VAL A 68 0.51 10.23 2.40
N PRO A 69 0.55 11.53 2.78
CA PRO A 69 -0.66 12.27 3.15
C PRO A 69 -1.73 12.29 2.04
N VAL A 70 -1.31 12.48 0.78
CA VAL A 70 -2.23 12.53 -0.37
C VAL A 70 -2.92 11.18 -0.56
N MET A 71 -2.16 10.08 -0.54
CA MET A 71 -2.71 8.73 -0.68
C MET A 71 -3.57 8.33 0.52
N LEU A 72 -3.26 8.81 1.73
CA LEU A 72 -4.09 8.62 2.91
C LEU A 72 -5.45 9.28 2.74
N VAL A 73 -5.49 10.54 2.33
CA VAL A 73 -6.75 11.27 2.08
C VAL A 73 -7.55 10.61 0.97
N ALA A 74 -6.89 10.20 -0.13
CA ALA A 74 -7.54 9.50 -1.23
C ALA A 74 -8.12 8.15 -0.80
N GLY A 75 -7.34 7.33 -0.07
CA GLY A 75 -7.76 6.03 0.44
C GLY A 75 -8.89 6.14 1.46
N TYR A 76 -8.84 7.15 2.33
CA TYR A 76 -9.91 7.44 3.28
C TYR A 76 -11.19 7.88 2.57
N GLY A 77 -11.09 8.74 1.56
CA GLY A 77 -12.22 9.14 0.71
C GLY A 77 -12.86 7.94 -0.01
N LEU A 78 -12.03 7.05 -0.57
CA LEU A 78 -12.49 5.80 -1.18
C LEU A 78 -13.23 4.91 -0.16
N HIS A 79 -12.69 4.81 1.06
CA HIS A 79 -13.30 4.04 2.13
C HIS A 79 -14.67 4.58 2.53
N LEU A 80 -14.80 5.90 2.67
CA LEU A 80 -16.07 6.55 2.98
C LEU A 80 -17.10 6.45 1.85
N ALA A 81 -16.65 6.57 0.60
CA ALA A 81 -17.55 6.60 -0.56
C ALA A 81 -18.05 5.20 -0.94
N LEU A 82 -17.15 4.20 -0.97
CA LEU A 82 -17.44 2.87 -1.48
C LEU A 82 -17.63 1.84 -0.36
N LEU A 83 -16.64 1.70 0.52
CA LEU A 83 -16.66 0.65 1.55
C LEU A 83 -17.76 0.88 2.58
N ARG A 84 -17.91 2.10 3.10
CA ARG A 84 -19.00 2.46 4.03
C ARG A 84 -20.38 2.29 3.37
N ARG A 85 -20.51 2.64 2.09
CA ARG A 85 -21.78 2.52 1.36
C ARG A 85 -22.15 1.06 1.09
N SER A 86 -21.17 0.22 0.76
CA SER A 86 -21.36 -1.23 0.61
C SER A 86 -21.73 -1.91 1.93
N LEU A 87 -21.16 -1.46 3.05
CA LEU A 87 -21.49 -1.97 4.38
C LEU A 87 -22.88 -1.53 4.87
N ALA A 88 -23.36 -0.37 4.43
CA ALA A 88 -24.69 0.13 4.78
C ALA A 88 -25.85 -0.56 4.02
N GLY A 89 -25.54 -1.37 2.99
CA GLY A 89 -26.53 -2.01 2.11
C GLY A 89 -27.33 -3.18 2.73
N GLY A 90 -27.05 -3.57 3.98
CA GLY A 90 -27.67 -4.73 4.63
C GLY A 90 -27.08 -6.08 4.17
N PRO A 91 -27.08 -7.11 5.03
CA PRO A 91 -26.58 -8.43 4.68
C PRO A 91 -27.48 -9.06 3.61
N LEU A 92 -26.88 -9.62 2.56
CA LEU A 92 -27.55 -10.58 1.68
C LEU A 92 -27.93 -11.83 2.47
#